data_AF-H3KF79-F1
#
_entry.id   AF-H3KF79-F1
#
_cell.length_a   1.000
_cell.length_b   1.000
_cell.length_c   1.000
_cell.angle_alpha   90.00
_cell.angle_beta   90.00
_cell.angle_gamma   90.00
#
_symmetry.space_group_name_H-M   'P 1'
#
loop_
_entity.id
_entity.type
_entity.pdbx_description
1 polymer ?
#
loop_
_entity_poly.entity_id
_entity_poly.type
_entity_poly.pdbx_seq_one_letter_code
_entity_poly.pdbx_strand_id
1 'polypeptide(L)'
;MASRTTYGNTWWGAAWLQALTSIDYENRLPRGRTYLNQGRLDNLRLNPKTNAVEADVHGSAYYPYAVSVAQQPLPPTKVKRLVDDIARDPDLVASLLEGELPPAILERAEMLGIELFPKSHRSLKISCSCPDIARVCKHVAATIYAVSVSIDHDPFLVFRLRGVDLKAELLSRGIDVAKAVTVKAPTAPELLARMTGDVGVEAAPEAAS
;
A
#
# COMPACT_ATOMS: atom_id res chain seq x y z
N MET A 1 -17.79 -14.68 20.43
CA MET A 1 -17.76 -14.78 18.95
C MET A 1 -16.59 -13.93 18.47
N ALA A 2 -15.61 -14.51 17.77
CA ALA A 2 -14.49 -13.74 17.26
C ALA A 2 -15.00 -12.71 16.23
N SER A 3 -14.61 -11.44 16.36
CA SER A 3 -14.96 -10.43 15.36
C SER A 3 -14.33 -10.81 14.01
N ARG A 4 -15.08 -10.68 12.93
CA ARG A 4 -14.55 -10.87 11.57
C ARG A 4 -13.56 -9.74 11.30
N THR A 5 -12.30 -10.07 11.01
CA THR A 5 -11.31 -9.08 10.53
C THR A 5 -11.84 -8.44 9.24
N THR A 6 -11.99 -7.12 9.25
CA THR A 6 -12.33 -6.30 8.08
C THR A 6 -11.08 -5.58 7.57
N TYR A 7 -10.98 -5.43 6.25
CA TYR A 7 -9.87 -4.77 5.56
C TYR A 7 -10.42 -3.65 4.68
N GLY A 8 -9.63 -2.61 4.43
CA GLY A 8 -10.13 -1.41 3.76
C GLY A 8 -11.10 -0.67 4.68
N ASN A 9 -10.68 -0.48 5.93
CA ASN A 9 -11.48 0.17 6.97
C ASN A 9 -11.57 1.69 6.77
N THR A 10 -10.73 2.24 5.88
CA THR A 10 -10.76 3.61 5.37
C THR A 10 -11.21 3.61 3.91
N TRP A 11 -11.67 4.75 3.40
CA TRP A 11 -12.06 4.81 1.98
C TRP A 11 -10.86 4.53 1.06
N TRP A 12 -9.65 4.94 1.45
CA TRP A 12 -8.43 4.75 0.66
C TRP A 12 -7.92 3.30 0.71
N GLY A 13 -8.05 2.61 1.84
CA GLY A 13 -7.82 1.17 1.91
C GLY A 13 -8.84 0.39 1.07
N ALA A 14 -10.12 0.77 1.13
CA ALA A 14 -11.16 0.18 0.27
C ALA A 14 -10.88 0.44 -1.23
N ALA A 15 -10.39 1.63 -1.58
CA ALA A 15 -9.99 1.97 -2.95
C ALA A 15 -8.81 1.11 -3.43
N TRP A 16 -7.83 0.82 -2.57
CA TRP A 16 -6.77 -0.13 -2.89
C TRP A 16 -7.29 -1.54 -3.18
N LEU A 17 -8.26 -2.01 -2.38
CA LEU A 17 -8.87 -3.33 -2.56
C LEU A 17 -9.69 -3.47 -3.85
N GLN A 18 -9.91 -2.38 -4.61
CA GLN A 18 -10.42 -2.46 -5.98
C GLN A 18 -9.51 -3.29 -6.88
N ALA A 19 -8.22 -3.43 -6.54
CA ALA A 19 -7.30 -4.38 -7.17
C ALA A 19 -7.84 -5.82 -7.20
N LEU A 20 -8.66 -6.22 -6.22
CA LEU A 20 -9.19 -7.58 -6.12
C LEU A 20 -10.57 -7.75 -6.77
N THR A 21 -11.12 -6.70 -7.39
CA THR A 21 -12.38 -6.78 -8.11
C THR A 21 -12.24 -7.56 -9.41
N SER A 22 -13.35 -8.14 -9.88
CA SER A 22 -13.44 -8.88 -11.14
C SER A 22 -12.47 -10.07 -11.26
N ILE A 23 -12.16 -10.71 -10.13
CA ILE A 23 -11.41 -11.97 -10.08
C ILE A 23 -12.42 -13.12 -10.04
N ASP A 24 -12.56 -13.85 -11.15
CA ASP A 24 -13.50 -14.98 -11.31
C ASP A 24 -13.10 -16.26 -10.56
N TYR A 25 -12.39 -16.14 -9.44
CA TYR A 25 -11.83 -17.27 -8.71
C TYR A 25 -12.24 -17.24 -7.23
N GLU A 26 -13.47 -17.69 -6.99
CA GLU A 26 -14.21 -17.60 -5.73
C GLU A 26 -13.43 -18.11 -4.51
N ASN A 27 -12.54 -19.10 -4.68
CA ASN A 27 -11.80 -19.70 -3.56
C ASN A 27 -10.44 -19.05 -3.23
N ARG A 28 -9.91 -18.18 -4.09
CA ARG A 28 -8.55 -17.63 -3.88
C ARG A 28 -8.54 -16.46 -2.91
N LEU A 29 -9.51 -15.55 -3.02
CA LEU A 29 -9.60 -14.38 -2.15
C LEU A 29 -9.91 -14.74 -0.68
N PRO A 30 -10.88 -15.63 -0.38
CA PRO A 30 -11.12 -16.06 0.99
C PRO A 30 -9.88 -16.72 1.61
N ARG A 31 -9.17 -17.58 0.85
CA ARG A 31 -7.93 -18.21 1.32
C ARG A 31 -6.81 -17.21 1.55
N GLY A 32 -6.71 -16.17 0.72
CA GLY A 32 -5.76 -15.07 0.93
C GLY A 32 -6.02 -14.36 2.26
N ARG A 33 -7.28 -14.03 2.57
CA ARG A 33 -7.67 -13.48 3.88
C ARG A 33 -7.31 -14.43 5.02
N THR A 34 -7.58 -15.73 4.86
CA THR A 34 -7.20 -16.74 5.87
C THR A 34 -5.70 -16.74 6.12
N TYR A 35 -4.86 -16.65 5.08
CA TYR A 35 -3.41 -16.66 5.25
C TYR A 35 -2.92 -15.42 6.00
N LEU A 36 -3.45 -14.25 5.66
CA LEU A 36 -3.13 -13.02 6.40
C LEU A 36 -3.59 -13.10 7.85
N ASN A 37 -4.83 -13.53 8.11
CA ASN A 37 -5.37 -13.68 9.46
C ASN A 37 -4.63 -14.72 10.31
N GLN A 38 -3.97 -15.70 9.69
CA GLN A 38 -3.16 -16.71 10.35
C GLN A 38 -1.69 -16.28 10.54
N GLY A 39 -1.31 -15.05 10.17
CA GLY A 39 0.06 -14.56 10.29
C GLY A 39 1.05 -15.31 9.38
N ARG A 40 0.62 -15.74 8.19
CA ARG A 40 1.47 -16.48 7.23
C ARG A 40 2.30 -15.59 6.31
N LEU A 41 2.41 -14.30 6.61
CA LEU A 41 3.18 -13.33 5.84
C LEU A 41 4.31 -12.80 6.70
N ASP A 42 5.53 -12.92 6.19
CA ASP A 42 6.73 -12.32 6.76
C ASP A 42 7.35 -11.33 5.77
N ASN A 43 8.27 -10.50 6.26
CA ASN A 43 9.13 -9.64 5.45
C ASN A 43 8.36 -8.73 4.48
N LEU A 44 7.19 -8.21 4.89
CA LEU A 44 6.39 -7.30 4.07
C LEU A 44 7.09 -5.94 4.00
N ARG A 45 7.69 -5.61 2.86
CA ARG A 45 8.49 -4.38 2.71
C ARG A 45 8.32 -3.74 1.34
N LEU A 46 8.48 -2.42 1.27
CA LEU A 46 8.51 -1.68 0.01
C LEU A 46 9.97 -1.56 -0.44
N ASN A 47 10.28 -2.11 -1.61
CA ASN A 47 11.58 -1.96 -2.23
C ASN A 47 11.66 -0.59 -2.94
N PRO A 48 12.50 0.35 -2.48
CA PRO A 48 12.55 1.71 -3.03
C PRO A 48 13.11 1.76 -4.46
N LYS A 49 13.87 0.74 -4.89
CA LYS A 49 14.44 0.69 -6.24
C LYS A 49 13.41 0.27 -7.28
N THR A 50 12.50 -0.63 -6.90
CA THR A 50 11.50 -1.21 -7.81
C THR A 50 10.10 -0.63 -7.60
N ASN A 51 9.86 0.06 -6.49
CA ASN A 51 8.54 0.49 -6.01
C ASN A 51 7.56 -0.69 -5.86
N ALA A 52 8.10 -1.88 -5.56
CA ALA A 52 7.32 -3.09 -5.35
C ALA A 52 7.22 -3.39 -3.85
N VAL A 53 6.03 -3.80 -3.41
CA VAL A 53 5.88 -4.49 -2.13
C VAL A 53 6.29 -5.93 -2.31
N GLU A 54 7.27 -6.35 -1.53
CA GLU A 54 7.77 -7.72 -1.45
C GLU A 54 7.27 -8.35 -0.15
N ALA A 55 6.97 -9.65 -0.19
CA ALA A 55 6.58 -10.43 0.99
C ALA A 55 6.95 -11.89 0.82
N ASP A 56 7.21 -12.57 1.94
CA ASP A 56 7.38 -14.01 2.01
C ASP A 56 6.13 -14.65 2.59
N VAL A 57 5.45 -15.49 1.80
CA VAL A 57 4.16 -16.06 2.18
C VAL A 57 4.25 -17.56 2.39
N HIS A 58 4.02 -18.01 3.63
CA HIS A 58 4.01 -19.43 3.99
C HIS A 58 2.83 -20.15 3.36
N GLY A 59 3.09 -21.32 2.80
CA GLY A 59 2.08 -22.15 2.15
C GLY A 59 2.34 -23.64 2.38
N SER A 60 2.15 -24.45 1.34
CA SER A 60 2.34 -25.90 1.41
C SER A 60 3.77 -26.37 1.16
N ALA A 61 4.64 -25.49 0.66
CA ALA A 61 6.05 -25.81 0.46
C ALA A 61 6.83 -25.65 1.77
N TYR A 62 8.00 -26.29 1.85
CA TYR A 62 8.91 -26.16 2.99
C TYR A 62 9.42 -24.73 3.18
N TYR A 63 9.72 -24.03 2.07
CA TYR A 63 10.12 -22.62 2.08
C TYR A 63 8.95 -21.70 1.71
N PRO A 64 8.91 -20.46 2.25
CA PRO A 64 7.91 -19.45 1.86
C PRO A 64 7.97 -19.11 0.37
N TYR A 65 6.83 -18.68 -0.18
CA TYR A 65 6.76 -18.17 -1.54
C TYR A 65 7.05 -16.67 -1.56
N ALA A 66 8.00 -16.24 -2.38
CA ALA A 66 8.28 -14.84 -2.62
C ALA A 66 7.18 -14.23 -3.49
N VAL A 67 6.58 -13.15 -3.00
CA VAL A 67 5.53 -12.38 -3.68
C VAL A 67 6.01 -10.95 -3.90
N SER A 68 5.72 -10.40 -5.07
CA SER A 68 5.96 -8.99 -5.38
C SER A 68 4.72 -8.37 -6.03
N VAL A 69 4.31 -7.21 -5.54
CA VAL A 69 3.18 -6.42 -6.05
C VAL A 69 3.63 -4.97 -6.25
N ALA A 70 3.55 -4.48 -7.47
CA ALA A 70 3.94 -3.11 -7.81
C ALA A 70 2.88 -2.41 -8.68
N GLN A 71 2.83 -1.10 -8.61
CA GLN A 71 2.05 -0.27 -9.53
C GLN A 71 2.99 0.60 -10.35
N GLN A 72 2.56 1.00 -11.55
CA GLN A 72 3.40 1.83 -12.42
C GLN A 72 3.67 3.20 -11.77
N PRO A 73 4.94 3.66 -11.68
CA PRO A 73 5.26 4.96 -11.10
C PRO A 73 4.56 6.12 -11.80
N LEU A 74 4.34 7.21 -11.06
CA LEU A 74 3.70 8.40 -11.61
C LEU A 74 4.67 9.28 -12.40
N PRO A 75 4.21 9.93 -13.49
CA PRO A 75 5.05 10.87 -14.24
C PRO A 75 5.46 12.08 -13.37
N PRO A 76 6.75 12.43 -13.28
CA PRO A 76 7.22 13.50 -12.39
C PRO A 76 6.53 14.86 -12.61
N THR A 77 6.20 15.20 -13.87
CA THR A 77 5.51 16.44 -14.21
C THR A 77 4.09 16.51 -13.65
N LYS A 78 3.38 15.37 -13.64
CA LYS A 78 2.04 15.26 -13.06
C LYS A 78 2.08 15.27 -11.53
N VAL A 79 3.09 14.59 -10.95
CA VAL A 79 3.33 14.61 -9.50
C VAL A 79 3.55 16.03 -9.02
N LYS A 80 4.46 16.78 -9.67
CA LYS A 80 4.74 18.17 -9.29
C LYS A 80 3.47 19.03 -9.25
N ARG A 81 2.63 18.94 -10.30
CA ARG A 81 1.36 19.67 -10.37
C ARG A 81 0.40 19.26 -9.25
N LEU A 82 0.24 17.96 -9.00
CA LEU A 82 -0.63 17.47 -7.93
C LEU A 82 -0.17 17.99 -6.57
N VAL A 83 1.13 17.93 -6.27
CA VAL A 83 1.66 18.42 -4.99
C VAL A 83 1.51 19.94 -4.88
N ASP A 84 1.74 20.70 -5.95
CA ASP A 84 1.53 22.15 -5.97
C ASP A 84 0.05 22.49 -5.67
N ASP A 85 -0.89 21.71 -6.21
CA ASP A 85 -2.33 21.90 -5.97
C ASP A 85 -2.76 21.50 -4.55
N ILE A 86 -2.13 20.47 -3.95
CA ILE A 86 -2.35 20.09 -2.54
C ILE A 86 -1.77 21.17 -1.62
N ALA A 87 -0.54 21.62 -1.87
CA ALA A 87 0.17 22.58 -1.02
C ALA A 87 -0.52 23.96 -0.93
N ARG A 88 -1.34 24.31 -1.93
CA ARG A 88 -2.10 25.56 -1.98
C ARG A 88 -3.43 25.50 -1.22
N ASP A 89 -3.83 24.31 -0.78
CA ASP A 89 -5.12 24.07 -0.14
C ASP A 89 -4.91 23.72 1.35
N PRO A 90 -5.14 24.66 2.28
CA PRO A 90 -4.91 24.44 3.70
C PRO A 90 -5.73 23.30 4.28
N ASP A 91 -6.93 23.05 3.76
CA ASP A 91 -7.82 22.00 4.27
C ASP A 91 -7.25 20.62 3.92
N LEU A 92 -6.74 20.45 2.69
CA LEU A 92 -6.08 19.20 2.29
C LEU A 92 -4.81 18.94 3.09
N VAL A 93 -4.02 19.99 3.34
CA VAL A 93 -2.80 19.88 4.16
C VAL A 93 -3.14 19.52 5.61
N ALA A 94 -4.19 20.15 6.18
CA ALA A 94 -4.64 19.84 7.54
C ALA A 94 -5.07 18.37 7.69
N SER A 95 -5.89 17.85 6.77
CA SER A 95 -6.27 16.43 6.81
C SER A 95 -5.07 15.48 6.65
N LEU A 96 -4.10 15.83 5.79
CA LEU A 96 -2.87 15.04 5.65
C LEU A 96 -2.02 15.05 6.94
N LEU A 97 -2.01 16.16 7.69
CA LEU A 97 -1.38 16.24 9.02
C LEU A 97 -2.11 15.38 10.07
N GLU A 98 -3.40 15.16 9.89
CA GLU A 98 -4.21 14.25 10.71
C GLU A 98 -4.05 12.77 10.27
N GLY A 99 -3.22 12.50 9.26
CA GLY A 99 -3.01 11.15 8.75
C GLY A 99 -4.18 10.63 7.92
N GLU A 100 -5.03 11.51 7.41
CA GLU A 100 -6.15 11.18 6.53
C GLU A 100 -5.82 11.47 5.06
N LEU A 101 -6.43 10.72 4.14
CA LEU A 101 -6.43 11.04 2.72
C LEU A 101 -7.76 11.71 2.33
N PRO A 102 -7.80 13.01 2.04
CA PRO A 102 -9.02 13.63 1.54
C PRO A 102 -9.45 13.09 0.16
N PRO A 103 -10.74 12.77 -0.06
CA PRO A 103 -11.25 12.40 -1.38
C PRO A 103 -10.96 13.46 -2.47
N ALA A 104 -10.93 14.74 -2.11
CA ALA A 104 -10.58 15.83 -3.01
C ALA A 104 -9.16 15.72 -3.60
N ILE A 105 -8.22 15.03 -2.93
CA ILE A 105 -6.90 14.73 -3.52
C ILE A 105 -7.04 13.75 -4.69
N LEU A 106 -7.94 12.77 -4.59
CA LEU A 106 -8.20 11.84 -5.68
C LEU A 106 -8.85 12.55 -6.87
N GLU A 107 -9.82 13.42 -6.64
CA GLU A 107 -10.46 14.21 -7.70
C GLU A 107 -9.43 15.08 -8.45
N ARG A 108 -8.51 15.73 -7.72
CA ARG A 108 -7.40 16.50 -8.32
C ARG A 108 -6.44 15.61 -9.11
N ALA A 109 -6.10 14.44 -8.59
CA ALA A 109 -5.30 13.47 -9.30
C ALA A 109 -5.97 13.05 -10.62
N GLU A 110 -7.27 12.76 -10.59
CA GLU A 110 -8.04 12.35 -11.78
C GLU A 110 -8.12 13.47 -12.83
N MET A 111 -8.30 14.72 -12.43
CA MET A 111 -8.23 15.88 -13.35
C MET A 111 -6.86 16.01 -14.04
N LEU A 112 -5.79 15.55 -13.40
CA LEU A 112 -4.44 15.48 -13.98
C LEU A 112 -4.18 14.17 -14.76
N GLY A 113 -5.18 13.30 -14.87
CA GLY A 113 -5.08 11.97 -15.47
C GLY A 113 -4.12 11.06 -14.70
N ILE A 114 -4.12 11.18 -13.36
CA ILE A 114 -3.37 10.33 -12.43
C ILE A 114 -4.37 9.34 -11.83
N GLU A 115 -4.23 8.07 -12.18
CA GLU A 115 -4.98 7.00 -11.53
C GLU A 115 -4.21 6.57 -10.28
N LEU A 116 -4.53 7.14 -9.10
CA LEU A 116 -3.75 6.91 -7.87
C LEU A 116 -3.85 5.45 -7.37
N PHE A 117 -5.06 4.90 -7.37
CA PHE A 117 -5.35 3.52 -6.95
C PHE A 117 -5.46 2.56 -8.14
N PRO A 118 -5.20 1.25 -7.93
CA PRO A 118 -5.40 0.25 -8.96
C PRO A 118 -6.90 0.03 -9.22
N LYS A 119 -7.32 0.09 -10.48
CA LYS A 119 -8.72 -0.21 -10.89
C LYS A 119 -9.03 -1.70 -10.92
N SER A 120 -8.01 -2.54 -11.08
CA SER A 120 -8.11 -4.01 -11.05
C SER A 120 -6.73 -4.63 -10.87
N HIS A 121 -6.66 -5.95 -10.69
CA HIS A 121 -5.41 -6.71 -10.63
C HIS A 121 -4.57 -6.63 -11.92
N ARG A 122 -5.15 -6.12 -13.02
CA ARG A 122 -4.42 -5.89 -14.29
C ARG A 122 -3.59 -4.62 -14.25
N SER A 123 -3.97 -3.65 -13.42
CA SER A 123 -3.23 -2.40 -13.18
C SER A 123 -1.98 -2.61 -12.31
N LEU A 124 -1.85 -3.78 -11.69
CA LEU A 124 -0.71 -4.17 -10.85
C LEU A 124 0.24 -5.09 -11.61
N LYS A 125 1.55 -4.87 -11.47
CA LYS A 125 2.58 -5.85 -11.80
C LYS A 125 2.71 -6.81 -10.61
N ILE A 126 2.43 -8.08 -10.84
CA ILE A 126 2.33 -9.10 -9.80
C ILE A 126 3.23 -10.28 -10.18
N SER A 127 3.99 -10.79 -9.21
CA SER A 127 4.71 -12.06 -9.32
C SER A 127 4.62 -12.84 -8.01
N CYS A 128 4.59 -14.17 -8.12
CA CYS A 128 4.60 -15.08 -6.98
C CYS A 128 5.35 -16.36 -7.39
N SER A 129 6.26 -16.86 -6.55
CA SER A 129 7.03 -18.07 -6.84
C SER A 129 6.25 -19.38 -6.70
N CYS A 130 4.96 -19.32 -6.35
CA CYS A 130 4.12 -20.49 -6.16
C CYS A 130 3.70 -21.14 -7.50
N PRO A 131 3.40 -22.45 -7.52
CA PRO A 131 3.02 -23.15 -8.75
C PRO A 131 1.60 -22.84 -9.27
N ASP A 132 0.83 -21.98 -8.60
CA ASP A 132 -0.50 -21.57 -9.08
C ASP A 132 -0.35 -20.62 -10.28
N ILE A 133 -0.85 -21.05 -11.43
CA ILE A 133 -0.79 -20.31 -12.71
C ILE A 133 -1.69 -19.08 -12.75
N ALA A 134 -2.58 -18.89 -11.76
CA ALA A 134 -3.42 -17.72 -11.72
C ALA A 134 -2.60 -16.46 -11.42
N ARG A 135 -2.92 -15.38 -12.14
CA ARG A 135 -2.32 -14.06 -11.92
C ARG A 135 -2.45 -13.59 -10.46
N VAL A 136 -3.59 -13.86 -9.83
CA VAL A 136 -3.82 -13.61 -8.40
C VAL A 136 -4.07 -14.92 -7.70
N CYS A 137 -2.99 -15.54 -7.22
CA CYS A 137 -3.07 -16.69 -6.31
C CYS A 137 -3.44 -16.23 -4.88
N LYS A 138 -3.68 -17.17 -3.96
CA LYS A 138 -3.96 -16.86 -2.54
C LYS A 138 -2.83 -16.07 -1.85
N HIS A 139 -1.57 -16.26 -2.22
CA HIS A 139 -0.42 -15.57 -1.63
C HIS A 139 -0.37 -14.10 -2.07
N VAL A 140 -0.60 -13.85 -3.36
CA VAL A 140 -0.78 -12.50 -3.90
C VAL A 140 -1.97 -11.81 -3.23
N ALA A 141 -3.11 -12.49 -3.14
CA ALA A 141 -4.29 -11.92 -2.47
C ALA A 141 -4.00 -11.56 -1.01
N ALA A 142 -3.32 -12.43 -0.26
CA ALA A 142 -2.91 -12.15 1.11
C ALA A 142 -1.99 -10.93 1.21
N THR A 143 -1.05 -10.78 0.27
CA THR A 143 -0.16 -9.60 0.18
C THR A 143 -0.93 -8.33 -0.14
N ILE A 144 -1.87 -8.36 -1.08
CA ILE A 144 -2.71 -7.18 -1.42
C ILE A 144 -3.58 -6.77 -0.21
N TYR A 145 -4.13 -7.72 0.54
CA TYR A 145 -4.83 -7.42 1.80
C TYR A 145 -3.89 -6.84 2.86
N ALA A 146 -2.67 -7.36 2.98
CA ALA A 146 -1.69 -6.82 3.93
C ALA A 146 -1.30 -5.38 3.60
N VAL A 147 -1.10 -5.08 2.32
CA VAL A 147 -0.88 -3.70 1.85
C VAL A 147 -2.08 -2.81 2.15
N SER A 148 -3.31 -3.31 2.02
CA SER A 148 -4.50 -2.55 2.41
C SER A 148 -4.49 -2.17 3.89
N VAL A 149 -4.03 -3.08 4.76
CA VAL A 149 -3.89 -2.82 6.20
C VAL A 149 -2.84 -1.73 6.45
N SER A 150 -1.69 -1.80 5.78
CA SER A 150 -0.65 -0.78 5.87
C SER A 150 -1.13 0.59 5.36
N ILE A 151 -1.89 0.60 4.27
CA ILE A 151 -2.48 1.81 3.68
C ILE A 151 -3.57 2.40 4.58
N ASP A 152 -4.41 1.56 5.20
CA ASP A 152 -5.42 2.00 6.19
C ASP A 152 -4.76 2.76 7.36
N HIS A 153 -3.55 2.39 7.74
CA HIS A 153 -2.78 3.03 8.82
C HIS A 153 -1.95 4.24 8.35
N ASP A 154 -1.37 4.19 7.14
CA ASP A 154 -0.57 5.27 6.56
C ASP A 154 -0.99 5.54 5.09
N PRO A 155 -1.86 6.53 4.82
CA PRO A 155 -2.27 6.85 3.45
C PRO A 155 -1.12 7.34 2.56
N PHE A 156 -0.01 7.84 3.12
CA PHE A 156 1.15 8.26 2.32
C PHE A 156 1.80 7.08 1.60
N LEU A 157 1.60 5.85 2.09
CA LEU A 157 2.07 4.64 1.41
C LEU A 157 1.51 4.51 -0.02
N VAL A 158 0.29 5.00 -0.28
CA VAL A 158 -0.30 4.99 -1.64
C VAL A 158 0.58 5.76 -2.63
N PHE A 159 1.17 6.87 -2.22
CA PHE A 159 2.09 7.64 -3.06
C PHE A 159 3.45 6.96 -3.20
N ARG A 160 3.95 6.36 -2.11
CA ARG A 160 5.24 5.63 -2.12
C ARG A 160 5.19 4.42 -3.05
N LEU A 161 4.07 3.69 -3.10
CA LEU A 161 3.81 2.61 -4.07
C LEU A 161 3.84 3.07 -5.54
N ARG A 162 3.79 4.38 -5.75
CA ARG A 162 3.83 5.04 -7.05
C ARG A 162 5.15 5.78 -7.30
N GLY A 163 6.14 5.54 -6.44
CA GLY A 163 7.46 6.17 -6.52
C GLY A 163 7.47 7.64 -6.11
N VAL A 164 6.51 8.07 -5.27
CA VAL A 164 6.40 9.46 -4.80
C VAL A 164 6.50 9.50 -3.29
N ASP A 165 7.51 10.19 -2.77
CA ASP A 165 7.56 10.59 -1.37
C ASP A 165 6.80 11.91 -1.20
N LEU A 166 5.50 11.82 -0.96
CA LEU A 166 4.64 12.99 -0.81
C LEU A 166 5.07 13.87 0.38
N LYS A 167 5.62 13.27 1.45
CA LYS A 167 6.07 14.05 2.62
C LYS A 167 7.29 14.89 2.24
N ALA A 168 8.27 14.31 1.55
CA ALA A 168 9.44 15.04 1.05
C ALA A 168 9.05 16.13 0.04
N GLU A 169 8.11 15.85 -0.86
CA GLU A 169 7.61 16.82 -1.84
C GLU A 169 6.84 17.99 -1.18
N LEU A 170 6.06 17.74 -0.12
CA LEU A 170 5.42 18.82 0.63
C LEU A 170 6.45 19.61 1.46
N LEU A 171 7.44 18.94 2.03
CA LEU A 171 8.51 19.58 2.79
C LEU A 171 9.34 20.53 1.90
N SER A 172 9.60 20.15 0.65
CA SER A 172 10.30 21.02 -0.32
C SER A 172 9.51 22.29 -0.67
N ARG A 173 8.23 22.36 -0.29
CA ARG A 173 7.33 23.52 -0.44
C ARG A 173 7.08 24.23 0.91
N GLY A 174 7.82 23.86 1.95
CA GLY A 174 7.72 24.47 3.29
C GLY A 174 6.62 23.89 4.16
N ILE A 175 6.02 22.75 3.79
CA ILE A 175 4.95 22.09 4.54
C ILE A 175 5.51 20.82 5.19
N ASP A 176 5.76 20.87 6.50
CA ASP A 176 6.25 19.72 7.26
C ASP A 176 5.08 18.84 7.75
N VAL A 177 4.90 17.70 7.09
CA VAL A 177 3.94 16.64 7.47
C VAL A 177 4.63 15.41 8.06
N ALA A 178 5.89 15.52 8.50
CA ALA A 178 6.64 14.40 9.06
C ALA A 178 5.98 13.84 10.33
N LYS A 179 5.35 14.71 11.13
CA LYS A 179 4.64 14.35 12.36
C LYS A 179 3.17 13.98 12.16
N ALA A 180 2.71 13.80 10.91
CA ALA A 180 1.33 13.43 10.64
C ALA A 180 0.94 12.23 11.52
N VAL A 181 -0.03 12.45 12.41
CA VAL A 181 -0.31 11.56 13.54
C VAL A 181 -1.09 10.35 13.02
N THR A 182 -0.64 9.15 13.37
CA THR A 182 -1.43 7.93 13.21
C THR A 182 -2.56 7.94 14.24
N VAL A 183 -3.76 8.38 13.87
CA VAL A 183 -4.88 8.57 14.82
C VAL A 183 -5.51 7.25 15.30
N LYS A 184 -5.26 6.12 14.63
CA LYS A 184 -5.83 4.83 15.03
C LYS A 184 -4.80 3.91 15.70
N ALA A 185 -5.11 3.50 16.93
CA ALA A 185 -4.36 2.44 17.62
C ALA A 185 -4.36 1.16 16.76
N PRO A 186 -3.20 0.50 16.58
CA PRO A 186 -3.12 -0.66 15.72
C PRO A 186 -4.01 -1.79 16.27
N THR A 187 -4.81 -2.41 15.41
CA THR A 187 -5.53 -3.65 15.72
C THR A 187 -4.56 -4.81 15.91
N ALA A 188 -4.97 -5.91 16.56
CA ALA A 188 -4.09 -7.07 16.77
C ALA A 188 -3.48 -7.64 15.46
N PRO A 189 -4.20 -7.67 14.31
CA PRO A 189 -3.60 -7.97 13.00
C PRO A 189 -2.56 -6.93 12.52
N GLU A 190 -2.76 -5.64 12.83
CA GLU A 190 -1.82 -4.56 12.52
C GLU A 190 -0.56 -4.62 13.39
N LEU A 191 -0.70 -5.03 14.66
CA LEU A 191 0.43 -5.34 15.54
C LEU A 191 1.23 -6.54 15.01
N LEU A 192 0.56 -7.58 14.50
CA LEU A 192 1.23 -8.71 13.85
C LEU A 192 1.94 -8.29 12.55
N ALA A 193 1.35 -7.39 11.74
CA ALA A 193 2.00 -6.83 10.55
C ALA A 193 3.19 -5.90 10.90
N ARG A 194 3.16 -5.20 12.04
CA ARG A 194 4.30 -4.41 12.55
C ARG A 194 5.43 -5.31 13.08
N MET A 195 5.11 -6.50 13.58
CA MET A 195 6.10 -7.51 13.99
C MET A 195 6.80 -8.19 12.79
N THR A 196 6.27 -8.05 11.57
CA THR A 196 6.85 -8.62 10.34
C THR A 196 7.62 -7.60 9.49
N GLY A 197 7.99 -6.47 10.11
CA GLY A 197 8.75 -5.39 9.51
C GLY A 197 7.85 -4.26 9.03
N ASP A 198 8.12 -3.04 9.49
CA ASP A 198 7.55 -1.84 8.90
C ASP A 198 7.72 -1.92 7.37
N VAL A 199 6.75 -1.42 6.60
CA VAL A 199 6.97 -1.01 5.20
C VAL A 199 7.80 0.28 5.22
N GLY A 200 8.92 0.22 5.92
CA GLY A 200 9.95 1.22 6.09
C GLY A 200 10.96 0.98 5.00
N VAL A 201 11.19 2.02 4.21
CA VAL A 201 12.33 2.07 3.31
C VAL A 201 13.56 2.00 4.21
N GLU A 202 14.33 0.90 4.15
CA GLU A 202 15.68 0.92 4.71
C GLU A 202 16.43 2.07 4.03
N ALA A 203 16.82 3.07 4.82
CA ALA A 203 17.69 4.14 4.36
C ALA A 203 18.98 3.50 3.82
N ALA A 204 19.40 3.94 2.63
CA ALA A 204 20.62 3.46 2.00
C ALA A 204 21.81 3.57 2.96
N PRO A 205 22.76 2.62 2.95
CA PRO A 205 23.97 2.77 3.74
C PRO A 205 24.74 4.00 3.25
N GLU A 206 25.13 4.85 4.21
CA GLU A 206 26.08 5.94 4.04
C GLU A 206 27.32 5.41 3.31
N ALA A 207 27.69 6.07 2.21
CA ALA A 207 28.88 5.75 1.45
C ALA A 207 30.11 5.94 2.34
N ALA A 208 30.77 4.83 2.68
CA ALA A 208 32.09 4.86 3.29
C ALA A 208 33.10 5.47 2.30
N SER A 209 33.84 6.46 2.80
CA SER A 209 34.94 7.16 2.12
C SER A 209 36.14 6.27 1.86
#